data_AF-A0A382Y301-F1
#
_entry.id   AF-A0A382Y301-F1
#
_cell.length_a   1.000
_cell.length_b   1.000
_cell.length_c   1.000
_cell.angle_alpha   90.00
_cell.angle_beta   90.00
_cell.angle_gamma   90.00
#
_symmetry.space_group_name_H-M   'P 1'
#
loop_
_entity.id
_entity.type
_entity.pdbx_description
1 polymer ?
#
loop_
_entity_poly.entity_id
_entity_poly.type
_entity_poly.pdbx_seq_one_letter_code
_entity_poly.pdbx_strand_id
1 'polypeptide(L)'
;MGRKVSVVNGHKIEALVVCRGVPLRIENDAARLPPEENYSEGRRMFLTNRAAVDSELALLPLPKSKIDSFVPNPLFKRTESKNLFDVNPLVVGRLDGPTYELAKGLVDSALTAEKNGIAGRAYLDIGGPLEGGDEWLEQLAESLQAEGFEVDKQMDKDRFNLVDRFDEPLFYFGWYAASVDGPFTQFDFKFPPGAIALHIHSHTATSVRSSSKHWLGPLVARGITATLGNTSEPYLYFTHQPHIFMEGLFKGLTAGEAALYSIPSL
;
A
#
# COMPACT_ATOMS: atom_id res chain seq x y z
N MET A 1 -35.95 -20.19 7.04
CA MET A 1 -35.51 -20.13 5.62
C MET A 1 -34.05 -19.70 5.62
N GLY A 2 -33.11 -20.60 5.28
CA GLY A 2 -31.68 -20.28 5.28
C GLY A 2 -31.32 -19.29 4.18
N ARG A 3 -30.46 -18.31 4.49
CA ARG A 3 -29.97 -17.33 3.51
C ARG A 3 -29.20 -18.09 2.43
N LYS A 4 -29.66 -18.05 1.17
CA LYS A 4 -28.90 -18.60 0.05
C LYS A 4 -27.59 -17.82 -0.07
N VAL A 5 -26.46 -18.51 0.07
CA VAL A 5 -25.13 -17.93 -0.14
C VAL A 5 -24.63 -18.45 -1.47
N SER A 6 -24.42 -17.55 -2.43
CA SER A 6 -23.72 -17.87 -3.67
C SER A 6 -22.22 -17.83 -3.39
N VAL A 7 -21.50 -18.88 -3.80
CA VAL A 7 -20.04 -18.93 -3.75
C VAL A 7 -19.53 -18.80 -5.18
N VAL A 8 -18.57 -17.91 -5.40
CA VAL A 8 -17.90 -17.76 -6.69
C VAL A 8 -16.91 -18.91 -6.83
N ASN A 9 -16.92 -19.63 -7.95
CA ASN A 9 -16.00 -20.76 -8.20
C ASN A 9 -14.78 -20.35 -9.06
N GLY A 10 -14.45 -19.05 -9.05
CA GLY A 10 -13.44 -18.40 -9.88
C GLY A 10 -13.97 -17.19 -10.66
N HIS A 11 -13.05 -16.32 -11.10
CA HIS A 11 -13.32 -15.18 -11.99
C HIS A 11 -12.23 -15.06 -13.07
N LYS A 12 -12.54 -14.31 -14.14
CA LYS A 12 -11.59 -13.95 -15.23
C LYS A 12 -11.24 -12.46 -15.24
N ILE A 13 -11.57 -11.74 -14.17
CA ILE A 13 -11.21 -10.33 -14.00
C ILE A 13 -9.70 -10.26 -13.71
N GLU A 14 -8.95 -9.63 -14.60
CA GLU A 14 -7.50 -9.43 -14.45
C GLU A 14 -7.20 -8.33 -13.41
N ALA A 15 -7.88 -7.19 -13.53
CA ALA A 15 -7.80 -6.10 -12.57
C ALA A 15 -9.10 -5.30 -12.51
N LEU A 16 -9.36 -4.67 -11.37
CA LEU A 16 -10.40 -3.67 -11.17
C LEU A 16 -9.73 -2.35 -10.83
N VAL A 17 -9.80 -1.39 -11.75
CA VAL A 17 -9.22 -0.05 -11.56
C VAL A 17 -10.32 0.93 -11.18
N VAL A 18 -10.25 1.48 -9.98
CA VAL A 18 -11.18 2.51 -9.50
C VAL A 18 -10.62 3.90 -9.73
N CYS A 19 -11.51 4.84 -10.07
CA CYS A 19 -11.16 6.21 -10.39
C CYS A 19 -11.84 7.20 -9.43
N ARG A 20 -11.56 8.49 -9.64
CA ARG A 20 -12.21 9.60 -8.95
C ARG A 20 -13.73 9.43 -8.92
N GLY A 21 -14.28 9.42 -7.70
CA GLY A 21 -15.72 9.26 -7.45
C GLY A 21 -16.01 8.08 -6.52
N VAL A 22 -15.15 7.05 -6.56
CA VAL A 22 -15.22 5.92 -5.62
C VAL A 22 -14.59 6.36 -4.28
N PRO A 23 -15.29 6.19 -3.13
CA PRO A 23 -14.75 6.52 -1.82
C PRO A 23 -13.45 5.77 -1.51
N LEU A 24 -12.64 6.28 -0.58
CA LEU A 24 -11.40 5.62 -0.14
C LEU A 24 -11.65 4.60 0.98
N ARG A 25 -12.59 4.91 1.88
CA ARG A 25 -12.77 4.19 3.14
C ARG A 25 -14.22 4.08 3.55
N ILE A 26 -14.51 3.05 4.33
CA ILE A 26 -15.76 2.82 5.02
C ILE A 26 -15.59 3.31 6.46
N GLU A 27 -16.51 4.17 6.91
CA GLU A 27 -16.52 4.67 8.29
C GLU A 27 -17.10 3.63 9.25
N ASN A 28 -16.67 3.69 10.52
CA ASN A 28 -17.17 2.78 11.54
C ASN A 28 -18.67 2.99 11.78
N ASP A 29 -19.43 1.89 11.79
CA ASP A 29 -20.83 1.84 12.20
C ASP A 29 -20.99 0.82 13.33
N ALA A 30 -20.95 1.31 14.57
CA ALA A 30 -21.04 0.49 15.77
C ALA A 30 -22.39 -0.26 15.89
N ALA A 31 -23.46 0.25 15.27
CA ALA A 31 -24.77 -0.41 15.31
C ALA A 31 -24.80 -1.71 14.48
N ARG A 32 -23.81 -1.94 13.62
CA ARG A 32 -23.67 -3.16 12.83
C ARG A 32 -22.75 -4.20 13.46
N LEU A 33 -22.03 -3.83 14.51
CA LEU A 33 -21.14 -4.73 15.22
C LEU A 33 -21.91 -5.59 16.23
N PRO A 34 -21.46 -6.83 16.49
CA PRO A 34 -21.84 -7.56 17.70
C PRO A 34 -21.66 -6.71 18.97
N PRO A 35 -22.44 -6.98 20.04
CA PRO A 35 -22.22 -6.36 21.35
C PRO A 35 -20.76 -6.50 21.81
N GLU A 36 -20.22 -5.43 22.42
CA GLU A 36 -18.82 -5.37 22.86
C GLU A 36 -18.43 -6.51 23.80
N GLU A 37 -19.39 -6.97 24.62
CA GLU A 37 -19.28 -8.11 25.53
C GLU A 37 -18.89 -9.42 24.83
N ASN A 38 -19.17 -9.53 23.53
CA ASN A 38 -18.85 -10.72 22.72
C ASN A 38 -17.39 -10.74 22.24
N TYR A 39 -16.60 -9.73 22.55
CA TYR A 39 -15.17 -9.66 22.21
C TYR A 39 -14.34 -9.96 23.46
N SER A 40 -13.49 -10.97 23.36
CA SER A 40 -12.44 -11.17 24.36
C SER A 40 -11.44 -10.01 24.32
N GLU A 41 -10.72 -9.82 25.42
CA GLU A 41 -9.76 -8.71 25.57
C GLU A 41 -8.76 -8.64 24.40
N GLY A 42 -8.18 -9.79 24.00
CA GLY A 42 -7.25 -9.89 22.87
C GLY A 42 -7.88 -9.68 21.48
N ARG A 43 -9.20 -9.49 21.39
CA ARG A 43 -9.92 -9.20 20.14
C ARG A 43 -10.59 -7.83 20.14
N ARG A 44 -10.38 -6.98 21.15
CA ARG A 44 -10.95 -5.63 21.17
C ARG A 44 -10.50 -4.75 20.00
N MET A 45 -9.35 -5.06 19.40
CA MET A 45 -8.89 -4.49 18.13
C MET A 45 -9.91 -4.58 16.99
N PHE A 46 -10.83 -5.56 17.06
CA PHE A 46 -11.88 -5.79 16.08
C PHE A 46 -13.22 -5.12 16.41
N LEU A 47 -13.26 -4.24 17.43
CA LEU A 47 -14.42 -3.40 17.75
C LEU A 47 -14.57 -2.24 16.74
N THR A 48 -14.46 -2.55 15.45
CA THR A 48 -14.53 -1.62 14.33
C THR A 48 -14.89 -2.38 13.07
N ASN A 49 -15.66 -1.75 12.18
CA ASN A 49 -15.88 -2.21 10.80
C ASN A 49 -15.38 -1.17 9.77
N ARG A 50 -14.41 -0.34 10.17
CA ARG A 50 -13.65 0.47 9.21
C ARG A 50 -12.91 -0.45 8.25
N ALA A 51 -12.95 -0.10 6.98
CA ALA A 51 -12.23 -0.81 5.93
C ALA A 51 -11.78 0.17 4.83
N ALA A 52 -10.75 -0.20 4.08
CA ALA A 52 -10.49 0.43 2.81
C ALA A 52 -11.52 -0.05 1.79
N VAL A 53 -12.06 0.83 0.96
CA VAL A 53 -12.98 0.39 -0.11
C VAL A 53 -12.27 -0.55 -1.07
N ASP A 54 -10.98 -0.31 -1.32
CA ASP A 54 -10.20 -1.09 -2.27
C ASP A 54 -9.97 -2.54 -1.76
N SER A 55 -9.80 -2.75 -0.45
CA SER A 55 -9.71 -4.12 0.12
C SER A 55 -11.06 -4.83 0.08
N GLU A 56 -12.16 -4.15 0.39
CA GLU A 56 -13.51 -4.72 0.27
C GLU A 56 -13.87 -5.10 -1.16
N LEU A 57 -13.42 -4.32 -2.15
CA LEU A 57 -13.56 -4.67 -3.57
C LEU A 57 -12.71 -5.90 -3.92
N ALA A 58 -11.50 -6.01 -3.37
CA ALA A 58 -10.64 -7.18 -3.56
C ALA A 58 -11.31 -8.48 -3.06
N LEU A 59 -12.11 -8.37 -1.99
CA LEU A 59 -12.82 -9.49 -1.35
C LEU A 59 -14.10 -9.93 -2.09
N LEU A 60 -14.59 -9.21 -3.10
CA LEU A 60 -15.86 -9.53 -3.78
C LEU A 60 -15.99 -10.99 -4.28
N PRO A 61 -14.93 -11.65 -4.80
CA PRO A 61 -15.01 -13.05 -5.23
C PRO A 61 -14.99 -14.03 -4.06
N LEU A 62 -14.50 -13.63 -2.89
CA LEU A 62 -14.31 -14.51 -1.75
C LEU A 62 -15.63 -14.75 -0.99
N PRO A 63 -15.73 -15.86 -0.22
CA PRO A 63 -16.86 -16.08 0.66
C PRO A 63 -17.06 -14.90 1.62
N LYS A 64 -18.32 -14.58 1.93
CA LYS A 64 -18.64 -13.50 2.87
C LYS A 64 -17.97 -13.74 4.22
N SER A 65 -17.08 -12.82 4.58
CA SER A 65 -16.42 -12.73 5.88
C SER A 65 -17.28 -11.97 6.88
N LYS A 66 -16.84 -11.95 8.14
CA LYS A 66 -17.42 -11.06 9.12
C LYS A 66 -16.87 -9.64 8.92
N ILE A 67 -17.70 -8.64 9.18
CA ILE A 67 -17.37 -7.22 9.00
C ILE A 67 -16.44 -6.68 10.10
N ASP A 68 -16.18 -7.48 11.13
CA ASP A 68 -15.41 -7.17 12.33
C ASP A 68 -14.18 -8.10 12.42
N SER A 69 -13.55 -8.40 11.30
CA SER A 69 -12.38 -9.27 11.26
C SER A 69 -11.54 -9.02 10.01
N PHE A 70 -10.24 -9.26 10.11
CA PHE A 70 -9.38 -9.38 8.93
C PHE A 70 -9.68 -10.66 8.15
N VAL A 71 -9.59 -10.58 6.82
CA VAL A 71 -9.64 -11.77 5.96
C VAL A 71 -8.21 -12.14 5.57
N PRO A 72 -7.72 -13.35 5.91
CA PRO A 72 -6.41 -13.80 5.47
C PRO A 72 -6.30 -13.74 3.95
N ASN A 73 -5.24 -13.13 3.46
CA ASN A 73 -5.00 -13.01 2.03
C ASN A 73 -4.31 -14.28 1.50
N PRO A 74 -4.98 -15.08 0.65
CA PRO A 74 -4.38 -16.31 0.11
C PRO A 74 -3.22 -16.05 -0.86
N LEU A 75 -2.98 -14.79 -1.25
CA LEU A 75 -1.89 -14.40 -2.15
C LEU A 75 -0.63 -13.94 -1.41
N PHE A 76 -0.71 -13.74 -0.08
CA PHE A 76 0.42 -13.25 0.69
C PHE A 76 1.60 -14.23 0.64
N LYS A 77 2.76 -13.76 0.15
CA LYS A 77 3.97 -14.56 -0.08
C LYS A 77 3.73 -15.85 -0.89
N ARG A 78 2.66 -15.93 -1.69
CA ARG A 78 2.32 -17.18 -2.38
C ARG A 78 3.37 -17.52 -3.43
N THR A 79 4.07 -18.63 -3.21
CA THR A 79 5.02 -19.25 -4.17
C THR A 79 4.41 -20.44 -4.89
N GLU A 80 3.31 -20.99 -4.36
CA GLU A 80 2.66 -22.18 -4.89
C GLU A 80 1.78 -21.89 -6.12
N SER A 81 1.65 -22.90 -6.98
CA SER A 81 0.72 -22.85 -8.11
C SER A 81 -0.73 -22.90 -7.61
N LYS A 82 -1.60 -22.13 -8.27
CA LYS A 82 -3.02 -22.03 -7.93
C LYS A 82 -3.73 -23.38 -8.09
N ASN A 83 -4.47 -23.82 -7.06
CA ASN A 83 -5.34 -24.99 -7.20
C ASN A 83 -6.61 -24.64 -7.98
N LEU A 84 -7.24 -25.65 -8.60
CA LEU A 84 -8.44 -25.47 -9.42
C LEU A 84 -9.62 -24.83 -8.67
N PHE A 85 -9.66 -25.00 -7.34
CA PHE A 85 -10.72 -24.50 -6.46
C PHE A 85 -10.37 -23.20 -5.74
N ASP A 86 -9.15 -22.69 -5.93
CA ASP A 86 -8.73 -21.45 -5.28
C ASP A 86 -9.38 -20.26 -5.97
N VAL A 87 -10.09 -19.46 -5.19
CA VAL A 87 -10.60 -18.16 -5.63
C VAL A 87 -9.62 -17.12 -5.15
N ASN A 88 -9.03 -16.37 -6.08
CA ASN A 88 -8.14 -15.27 -5.72
C ASN A 88 -8.99 -14.03 -5.40
N PRO A 89 -8.49 -13.13 -4.53
CA PRO A 89 -8.96 -11.75 -4.48
C PRO A 89 -8.81 -11.07 -5.85
N LEU A 90 -9.61 -10.03 -6.09
CA LEU A 90 -9.40 -9.16 -7.24
C LEU A 90 -8.14 -8.32 -7.03
N VAL A 91 -7.32 -8.18 -8.07
CA VAL A 91 -6.30 -7.12 -8.13
C VAL A 91 -7.02 -5.79 -8.27
N VAL A 92 -7.01 -4.98 -7.20
CA VAL A 92 -7.64 -3.65 -7.19
C VAL A 92 -6.57 -2.58 -7.19
N GLY A 93 -6.68 -1.64 -8.12
CA GLY A 93 -5.80 -0.47 -8.21
C GLY A 93 -6.60 0.82 -8.31
N ARG A 94 -5.97 1.96 -8.02
CA ARG A 94 -6.63 3.26 -8.04
C ARG A 94 -5.90 4.26 -8.92
N LEU A 95 -6.65 4.87 -9.84
CA LEU A 95 -6.24 6.05 -10.61
C LEU A 95 -7.03 7.27 -10.11
N ASP A 96 -6.51 7.89 -9.05
CA ASP A 96 -7.06 9.12 -8.46
C ASP A 96 -5.90 10.01 -8.00
N GLY A 97 -6.18 11.29 -7.80
CA GLY A 97 -5.16 12.28 -7.45
C GLY A 97 -5.79 13.64 -7.15
N PRO A 98 -4.98 14.63 -6.75
CA PRO A 98 -5.47 16.00 -6.54
C PRO A 98 -6.13 16.59 -7.78
N THR A 99 -5.59 16.30 -8.97
CA THR A 99 -6.16 16.68 -10.28
C THR A 99 -6.19 15.50 -11.25
N TYR A 100 -6.91 15.66 -12.36
CA TYR A 100 -6.95 14.66 -13.42
C TYR A 100 -5.56 14.43 -14.03
N GLU A 101 -4.82 15.51 -14.28
CA GLU A 101 -3.48 15.47 -14.89
C GLU A 101 -2.50 14.68 -14.02
N LEU A 102 -2.56 14.87 -12.70
CA LEU A 102 -1.73 14.12 -11.75
C LEU A 102 -2.12 12.64 -11.68
N ALA A 103 -3.43 12.32 -11.73
CA ALA A 103 -3.89 10.94 -11.77
C ALA A 103 -3.50 10.23 -13.08
N LYS A 104 -3.60 10.93 -14.22
CA LYS A 104 -3.09 10.46 -15.52
C LYS A 104 -1.58 10.24 -15.48
N GLY A 105 -0.86 11.11 -14.77
CA GLY A 105 0.58 11.02 -14.54
C GLY A 105 1.05 9.68 -13.97
N LEU A 106 0.23 9.00 -13.14
CA LEU A 106 0.54 7.65 -12.65
C LEU A 106 0.78 6.66 -13.80
N VAL A 107 -0.09 6.70 -14.82
CA VAL A 107 0.00 5.84 -16.00
C VAL A 107 1.12 6.29 -16.93
N ASP A 108 1.24 7.60 -17.18
CA ASP A 108 2.28 8.14 -18.04
C ASP A 108 3.68 7.83 -17.50
N SER A 109 3.89 7.96 -16.19
CA SER A 109 5.16 7.62 -15.53
C SER A 109 5.47 6.13 -15.63
N ALA A 110 4.47 5.25 -15.46
CA ALA A 110 4.65 3.80 -15.62
C ALA A 110 5.07 3.43 -17.05
N LEU A 111 4.33 3.93 -18.06
CA LEU A 111 4.66 3.67 -19.47
C LEU A 111 6.04 4.23 -19.86
N THR A 112 6.42 5.37 -19.31
CA THR A 112 7.74 5.97 -19.54
C THR A 112 8.85 5.08 -18.98
N ALA A 113 8.68 4.56 -17.76
CA ALA A 113 9.62 3.65 -17.12
C ALA A 113 9.72 2.30 -17.85
N GLU A 114 8.59 1.70 -18.24
CA GLU A 114 8.56 0.44 -18.98
C GLU A 114 9.27 0.56 -20.34
N LYS A 115 9.12 1.71 -21.00
CA LYS A 115 9.73 1.96 -22.31
C LYS A 115 11.22 2.26 -22.24
N ASN A 116 11.64 3.08 -21.27
CA ASN A 116 12.99 3.66 -21.24
C ASN A 116 13.90 3.05 -20.16
N GLY A 117 13.35 2.20 -19.29
CA GLY A 117 14.00 1.76 -18.07
C GLY A 117 13.83 2.75 -16.91
N ILE A 118 14.33 2.34 -15.74
CA ILE A 118 14.34 3.14 -14.51
C ILE A 118 15.78 3.50 -14.12
N ALA A 119 15.96 4.68 -13.54
CA ALA A 119 17.23 5.14 -13.01
C ALA A 119 16.98 6.07 -11.83
N GLY A 120 17.87 6.04 -10.85
CA GLY A 120 17.81 6.85 -9.64
C GLY A 120 18.28 6.08 -8.42
N ARG A 121 18.00 6.63 -7.24
CA ARG A 121 18.50 6.18 -5.94
C ARG A 121 17.38 5.69 -5.04
N ALA A 122 17.75 4.92 -4.02
CA ALA A 122 16.85 4.51 -2.96
C ALA A 122 17.13 5.23 -1.64
N TYR A 123 16.07 5.71 -1.01
CA TYR A 123 16.10 6.41 0.27
C TYR A 123 15.23 5.69 1.27
N LEU A 124 15.81 5.30 2.40
CA LEU A 124 15.09 4.61 3.47
C LEU A 124 15.16 5.38 4.80
N ASP A 125 14.01 5.79 5.31
CA ASP A 125 13.87 6.35 6.66
C ASP A 125 13.55 5.21 7.64
N ILE A 126 14.57 4.74 8.36
CA ILE A 126 14.50 3.63 9.33
C ILE A 126 14.54 4.21 10.75
N GLY A 127 13.68 3.75 11.65
CA GLY A 127 13.58 4.29 13.00
C GLY A 127 12.16 4.41 13.53
N GLY A 128 11.36 3.37 13.31
CA GLY A 128 9.98 3.29 13.75
C GLY A 128 9.78 2.95 15.23
N PRO A 129 8.52 2.88 15.69
CA PRO A 129 8.18 2.49 17.06
C PRO A 129 8.31 0.98 17.35
N LEU A 130 8.44 0.11 16.35
CA LEU A 130 8.47 -1.35 16.52
C LEU A 130 9.62 -1.95 15.71
N GLU A 131 10.34 -2.94 16.24
CA GLU A 131 11.51 -3.50 15.55
C GLU A 131 11.15 -4.15 14.19
N GLY A 132 9.99 -4.83 14.12
CA GLY A 132 9.62 -5.60 12.93
C GLY A 132 9.49 -4.79 11.63
N GLY A 133 9.17 -3.49 11.69
CA GLY A 133 9.12 -2.68 10.46
C GLY A 133 10.49 -2.11 10.08
N ASP A 134 11.41 -1.98 11.04
CA ASP A 134 12.77 -1.51 10.81
C ASP A 134 13.51 -2.67 10.14
N GLU A 135 13.32 -3.90 10.62
CA GLU A 135 13.76 -5.13 9.97
C GLU A 135 13.27 -5.22 8.51
N TRP A 136 12.03 -4.82 8.23
CA TRP A 136 11.51 -4.81 6.85
C TRP A 136 12.21 -3.79 5.96
N LEU A 137 12.53 -2.60 6.48
CA LEU A 137 13.23 -1.58 5.71
C LEU A 137 14.71 -1.93 5.54
N GLU A 138 15.34 -2.54 6.55
CA GLU A 138 16.72 -3.04 6.46
C GLU A 138 16.86 -4.14 5.40
N GLN A 139 15.98 -5.15 5.42
CA GLN A 139 15.95 -6.21 4.40
C GLN A 139 15.70 -5.64 2.99
N LEU A 140 14.85 -4.61 2.90
CA LEU A 140 14.60 -3.93 1.64
C LEU A 140 15.85 -3.20 1.13
N ALA A 141 16.55 -2.48 2.00
CA ALA A 141 17.80 -1.81 1.65
C ALA A 141 18.84 -2.80 1.11
N GLU A 142 19.02 -3.93 1.79
CA GLU A 142 19.94 -4.99 1.34
C GLU A 142 19.53 -5.55 -0.03
N SER A 143 18.24 -5.80 -0.24
CA SER A 143 17.72 -6.29 -1.51
C SER A 143 17.95 -5.29 -2.65
N LEU A 144 17.71 -4.00 -2.40
CA LEU A 144 17.95 -2.93 -3.37
C LEU A 144 19.44 -2.79 -3.72
N GLN A 145 20.33 -2.92 -2.74
CA GLN A 145 21.77 -2.94 -2.97
C GLN A 145 22.19 -4.15 -3.81
N ALA A 146 21.61 -5.32 -3.55
CA ALA A 146 21.89 -6.54 -4.31
C ALA A 146 21.45 -6.44 -5.78
N GLU A 147 20.38 -5.71 -6.07
CA GLU A 147 19.92 -5.37 -7.42
C GLU A 147 20.71 -4.22 -8.07
N GLY A 148 21.70 -3.66 -7.37
CA GLY A 148 22.64 -2.67 -7.91
C GLY A 148 22.21 -1.20 -7.75
N PHE A 149 21.18 -0.91 -6.95
CA PHE A 149 20.79 0.46 -6.64
C PHE A 149 21.69 1.08 -5.57
N GLU A 150 21.98 2.37 -5.71
CA GLU A 150 22.60 3.14 -4.63
C GLU A 150 21.55 3.42 -3.55
N VAL A 151 21.88 3.08 -2.29
CA VAL A 151 20.96 3.14 -1.17
C VAL A 151 21.52 4.05 -0.08
N ASP A 152 20.77 5.10 0.25
CA ASP A 152 20.99 5.96 1.40
C ASP A 152 19.97 5.60 2.48
N LYS A 153 20.46 5.35 3.70
CA LYS A 153 19.63 5.06 4.87
C LYS A 153 19.78 6.18 5.87
N GLN A 154 18.66 6.71 6.34
CA GLN A 154 18.64 7.46 7.57
C GLN A 154 18.22 6.51 8.69
N MET A 155 19.13 6.33 9.64
CA MET A 155 18.88 5.60 10.88
C MET A 155 18.45 6.60 11.96
N ASP A 156 17.73 6.12 12.95
CA ASP A 156 17.16 6.92 14.04
C ASP A 156 15.98 7.82 13.60
N LYS A 157 15.31 8.43 14.58
CA LYS A 157 14.05 9.17 14.36
C LYS A 157 14.19 10.44 13.52
N ASP A 158 15.40 10.79 13.11
CA ASP A 158 15.71 12.09 12.54
C ASP A 158 15.20 12.25 11.09
N ARG A 159 15.00 11.15 10.34
CA ARG A 159 14.52 11.12 8.93
C ARG A 159 15.32 12.03 7.97
N PHE A 160 15.20 11.83 6.67
CA PHE A 160 15.82 12.73 5.71
C PHE A 160 15.26 14.15 5.88
N ASN A 161 16.16 15.12 6.04
CA ASN A 161 15.87 16.53 6.20
C ASN A 161 16.23 17.33 4.94
N LEU A 162 16.03 18.65 4.96
CA LEU A 162 16.21 19.50 3.78
C LEU A 162 17.66 19.71 3.32
N VAL A 163 18.66 19.45 4.18
CA VAL A 163 20.08 19.56 3.82
C VAL A 163 20.69 18.23 3.39
N ASP A 164 19.96 17.13 3.59
CA ASP A 164 20.41 15.82 3.15
C ASP A 164 20.31 15.70 1.63
N ARG A 165 21.18 14.86 1.08
CA ARG A 165 21.15 14.51 -0.34
C ARG A 165 19.85 13.74 -0.63
N PHE A 166 19.10 14.17 -1.65
CA PHE A 166 17.84 13.54 -2.05
C PHE A 166 17.53 13.70 -3.55
N ASP A 167 18.50 13.38 -4.40
CA ASP A 167 18.42 13.44 -5.86
C ASP A 167 17.87 12.14 -6.47
N GLU A 168 17.03 12.30 -7.50
CA GLU A 168 16.46 11.18 -8.29
C GLU A 168 15.89 10.04 -7.43
N PRO A 169 14.93 10.31 -6.52
CA PRO A 169 14.42 9.31 -5.59
C PRO A 169 13.53 8.29 -6.31
N LEU A 170 14.14 7.29 -6.92
CA LEU A 170 13.44 6.19 -7.59
C LEU A 170 12.69 5.33 -6.57
N PHE A 171 13.30 5.10 -5.41
CA PHE A 171 12.67 4.35 -4.32
C PHE A 171 12.68 5.16 -3.04
N TYR A 172 11.51 5.30 -2.41
CA TYR A 172 11.40 5.86 -1.08
C TYR A 172 10.60 4.95 -0.15
N PHE A 173 11.18 4.59 0.99
CA PHE A 173 10.51 3.78 1.99
C PHE A 173 10.76 4.33 3.38
N GLY A 174 9.72 4.68 4.12
CA GLY A 174 9.91 5.37 5.41
C GLY A 174 8.95 5.00 6.52
N TRP A 175 9.28 5.47 7.72
CA TRP A 175 8.54 5.23 8.96
C TRP A 175 8.82 6.37 9.96
N TYR A 176 7.96 6.93 10.83
CA TYR A 176 6.53 6.85 11.16
C TYR A 176 5.94 8.27 11.22
N ALA A 177 6.18 9.07 10.17
CA ALA A 177 5.65 10.41 10.05
C ALA A 177 4.20 10.40 9.54
N ALA A 178 3.33 11.19 10.17
CA ALA A 178 1.91 11.22 9.83
C ALA A 178 1.60 11.94 8.51
N SER A 179 2.55 12.70 7.97
CA SER A 179 2.47 13.45 6.71
C SER A 179 3.85 13.61 6.11
N VAL A 180 3.90 13.91 4.81
CA VAL A 180 5.15 14.24 4.12
C VAL A 180 5.92 15.35 4.86
N ASP A 181 7.22 15.14 5.00
CA ASP A 181 8.18 16.06 5.60
C ASP A 181 9.50 16.07 4.80
N GLY A 182 10.52 16.74 5.33
CA GLY A 182 11.87 16.71 4.74
C GLY A 182 11.91 17.14 3.27
N PRO A 183 12.66 16.43 2.41
CA PRO A 183 12.80 16.70 0.97
C PRO A 183 11.47 16.84 0.23
N PHE A 184 10.44 16.11 0.64
CA PHE A 184 9.12 16.19 0.00
C PHE A 184 8.49 17.57 0.18
N THR A 185 8.91 18.40 1.14
CA THR A 185 8.35 19.75 1.32
C THR A 185 8.87 20.79 0.31
N GLN A 186 9.92 20.46 -0.45
CA GLN A 186 10.47 21.32 -1.48
C GLN A 186 9.46 21.54 -2.63
N PHE A 187 9.38 22.76 -3.14
CA PHE A 187 8.37 23.18 -4.12
C PHE A 187 8.55 22.50 -5.49
N ASP A 188 9.80 22.29 -5.88
CA ASP A 188 10.24 21.73 -7.16
C ASP A 188 10.51 20.22 -7.10
N PHE A 189 10.27 19.59 -5.94
CA PHE A 189 10.45 18.15 -5.78
C PHE A 189 9.62 17.36 -6.80
N LYS A 190 10.27 16.43 -7.51
CA LYS A 190 9.63 15.48 -8.41
C LYS A 190 10.28 14.10 -8.31
N PHE A 191 9.44 13.09 -8.36
CA PHE A 191 9.87 11.71 -8.55
C PHE A 191 10.25 11.46 -10.02
N PRO A 192 11.29 10.64 -10.29
CA PRO A 192 11.55 10.15 -11.64
C PRO A 192 10.46 9.17 -12.10
N PRO A 193 10.26 8.97 -13.42
CA PRO A 193 9.38 7.94 -13.93
C PRO A 193 9.78 6.54 -13.42
N GLY A 194 8.79 5.73 -13.03
CA GLY A 194 9.01 4.41 -12.42
C GLY A 194 9.16 4.45 -10.90
N ALA A 195 9.18 5.63 -10.29
CA ALA A 195 9.40 5.75 -8.87
C ALA A 195 8.28 5.13 -8.02
N ILE A 196 8.70 4.50 -6.92
CA ILE A 196 7.83 3.83 -5.95
C ILE A 196 8.10 4.39 -4.57
N ALA A 197 7.01 4.74 -3.87
CA ALA A 197 7.09 5.28 -2.53
C ALA A 197 6.07 4.62 -1.60
N LEU A 198 6.50 4.22 -0.40
CA LEU A 198 5.62 3.70 0.64
C LEU A 198 6.09 4.20 2.00
N HIS A 199 5.17 4.79 2.76
CA HIS A 199 5.45 5.21 4.13
C HIS A 199 4.61 4.39 5.11
N ILE A 200 5.25 3.72 6.07
CA ILE A 200 4.60 2.90 7.08
C ILE A 200 3.95 3.85 8.09
N HIS A 201 2.64 4.04 7.98
CA HIS A 201 1.83 4.74 8.98
C HIS A 201 0.35 4.38 8.78
N SER A 202 -0.43 4.45 9.86
CA SER A 202 -1.82 3.99 9.90
C SER A 202 -2.79 4.78 9.02
N HIS A 203 -2.46 6.03 8.70
CA HIS A 203 -3.35 6.98 8.03
C HIS A 203 -2.70 7.66 6.82
N THR A 204 -1.88 6.94 6.06
CA THR A 204 -1.19 7.49 4.88
C THR A 204 -2.11 7.78 3.69
N ALA A 205 -3.21 7.03 3.56
CA ALA A 205 -4.13 7.06 2.41
C ALA A 205 -5.53 7.58 2.74
N THR A 206 -5.70 8.34 3.83
CA THR A 206 -7.01 8.92 4.22
C THR A 206 -7.50 10.03 3.28
N SER A 207 -6.62 10.56 2.42
CA SER A 207 -6.94 11.59 1.43
C SER A 207 -6.01 11.50 0.22
N VAL A 208 -6.57 11.23 -0.96
CA VAL A 208 -5.85 11.24 -2.25
C VAL A 208 -5.95 12.59 -2.98
N ARG A 209 -6.99 13.39 -2.68
CA ARG A 209 -7.29 14.63 -3.41
C ARG A 209 -6.62 15.88 -2.84
N SER A 210 -5.83 15.73 -1.78
CA SER A 210 -5.06 16.81 -1.17
C SER A 210 -3.60 16.67 -1.55
N SER A 211 -2.96 17.71 -2.07
CA SER A 211 -1.53 17.71 -2.38
C SER A 211 -0.62 17.89 -1.15
N SER A 212 -1.20 18.11 0.03
CA SER A 212 -0.45 18.46 1.26
C SER A 212 -0.82 17.65 2.51
N LYS A 213 -1.86 16.81 2.46
CA LYS A 213 -2.29 16.03 3.64
C LYS A 213 -1.79 14.60 3.56
N HIS A 214 -1.17 14.11 4.64
CA HIS A 214 -0.69 12.73 4.76
C HIS A 214 0.38 12.39 3.71
N TRP A 215 0.29 11.24 3.05
CA TRP A 215 1.30 10.75 2.11
C TRP A 215 0.74 10.52 0.71
N LEU A 216 -0.39 9.82 0.57
CA LEU A 216 -0.91 9.40 -0.73
C LEU A 216 -1.06 10.55 -1.73
N GLY A 217 -1.89 11.56 -1.41
CA GLY A 217 -2.10 12.70 -2.30
C GLY A 217 -0.85 13.55 -2.57
N PRO A 218 -0.03 13.86 -1.54
CA PRO A 218 1.28 14.50 -1.73
C PRO A 218 2.25 13.76 -2.64
N LEU A 219 2.35 12.42 -2.53
CA LEU A 219 3.22 11.61 -3.40
C LEU A 219 2.74 11.67 -4.86
N VAL A 220 1.42 11.56 -5.08
CA VAL A 220 0.80 11.74 -6.41
C VAL A 220 1.06 13.14 -6.97
N ALA A 221 0.96 14.19 -6.16
CA ALA A 221 1.27 15.56 -6.58
C ALA A 221 2.73 15.76 -7.02
N ARG A 222 3.63 14.88 -6.59
CA ARG A 222 5.07 14.89 -6.89
C ARG A 222 5.44 13.94 -8.04
N GLY A 223 4.46 13.30 -8.67
CA GLY A 223 4.68 12.47 -9.86
C GLY A 223 5.14 11.05 -9.57
N ILE A 224 4.83 10.52 -8.37
CA ILE A 224 5.09 9.11 -8.07
C ILE A 224 4.43 8.21 -9.11
N THR A 225 5.02 7.04 -9.39
CA THR A 225 4.43 6.06 -10.33
C THR A 225 3.49 5.10 -9.62
N ALA A 226 3.91 4.57 -8.48
CA ALA A 226 3.10 3.70 -7.65
C ALA A 226 3.32 3.98 -6.16
N THR A 227 2.25 3.85 -5.37
CA THR A 227 2.31 3.97 -3.92
C THR A 227 1.18 3.16 -3.28
N LEU A 228 1.37 2.78 -2.03
CA LEU A 228 0.41 2.03 -1.21
C LEU A 228 0.24 2.76 0.13
N GLY A 229 -0.93 2.59 0.75
CA GLY A 229 -1.16 3.20 2.05
C GLY A 229 -2.44 2.73 2.72
N ASN A 230 -2.59 3.15 3.98
CA ASN A 230 -3.65 2.71 4.87
C ASN A 230 -4.65 3.84 5.12
N THR A 231 -5.94 3.52 5.06
CA THR A 231 -7.04 4.46 5.32
C THR A 231 -7.44 4.52 6.79
N SER A 232 -6.97 3.56 7.59
CA SER A 232 -7.26 3.36 9.01
C SER A 232 -6.17 2.48 9.62
N GLU A 233 -6.09 2.45 10.95
CA GLU A 233 -5.17 1.60 11.71
C GLU A 233 -5.21 0.13 11.24
N PRO A 234 -4.12 -0.37 10.62
CA PRO A 234 -4.05 -1.77 10.21
C PRO A 234 -3.39 -2.65 11.27
N TYR A 235 -2.65 -2.09 12.24
CA TYR A 235 -1.54 -2.75 12.93
C TYR A 235 -0.41 -3.14 11.98
N LEU A 236 0.84 -3.01 12.44
CA LEU A 236 2.03 -3.20 11.61
C LEU A 236 1.99 -4.52 10.82
N TYR A 237 1.76 -5.65 11.49
CA TYR A 237 1.81 -6.98 10.87
C TYR A 237 0.64 -7.31 9.94
N PHE A 238 -0.32 -6.42 9.72
CA PHE A 238 -1.39 -6.57 8.73
C PHE A 238 -1.35 -5.51 7.62
N THR A 239 -0.35 -4.62 7.62
CA THR A 239 -0.10 -3.70 6.49
C THR A 239 0.69 -4.39 5.38
N HIS A 240 0.74 -3.74 4.21
CA HIS A 240 1.70 -4.05 3.15
C HIS A 240 3.14 -4.02 3.71
N GLN A 241 3.91 -5.08 3.46
CA GLN A 241 5.30 -5.18 3.88
C GLN A 241 6.22 -4.71 2.73
N PRO A 242 7.01 -3.63 2.91
CA PRO A 242 7.75 -3.01 1.80
C PRO A 242 8.74 -3.93 1.08
N HIS A 243 9.50 -4.73 1.84
CA HIS A 243 10.46 -5.69 1.28
C HIS A 243 9.77 -6.74 0.39
N ILE A 244 8.61 -7.25 0.80
CA ILE A 244 7.83 -8.23 0.01
C ILE A 244 7.21 -7.58 -1.21
N PHE A 245 6.76 -6.33 -1.09
CA PHE A 245 6.20 -5.59 -2.21
C PHE A 245 7.23 -5.46 -3.33
N MET A 246 8.46 -5.03 -2.98
CA MET A 246 9.56 -4.94 -3.93
C MET A 246 10.03 -6.31 -4.44
N GLU A 247 10.08 -7.33 -3.58
CA GLU A 247 10.34 -8.71 -4.00
C GLU A 247 9.35 -9.16 -5.10
N GLY A 248 8.06 -8.86 -4.93
CA GLY A 248 7.03 -9.15 -5.93
C GLY A 248 7.30 -8.45 -7.27
N LEU A 249 7.68 -7.18 -7.23
CA LEU A 249 8.03 -6.42 -8.43
C LEU A 249 9.28 -6.97 -9.13
N PHE A 250 10.32 -7.34 -8.39
CA PHE A 250 11.52 -7.96 -8.96
C PHE A 250 11.24 -9.33 -9.60
N LYS A 251 10.21 -10.04 -9.12
CA LYS A 251 9.69 -11.27 -9.76
C LYS A 251 8.87 -11.00 -11.03
N GLY A 252 8.67 -9.75 -11.41
CA GLY A 252 7.90 -9.35 -12.59
C GLY A 252 6.38 -9.30 -12.36
N LEU A 253 5.92 -9.29 -11.10
CA LEU A 253 4.52 -9.02 -10.81
C LEU A 253 4.17 -7.58 -11.15
N THR A 254 2.93 -7.34 -11.60
CA THR A 254 2.42 -5.98 -11.71
C THR A 254 2.32 -5.32 -10.34
N ALA A 255 2.26 -3.98 -10.27
CA ALA A 255 2.13 -3.27 -8.99
C ALA A 255 0.90 -3.71 -8.16
N GLY A 256 -0.22 -4.03 -8.83
CA GLY A 256 -1.41 -4.53 -8.14
C GLY A 256 -1.25 -5.95 -7.60
N GLU A 257 -0.61 -6.84 -8.35
CA GLU A 257 -0.30 -8.20 -7.89
C GLU A 257 0.72 -8.19 -6.75
N ALA A 258 1.76 -7.34 -6.84
CA ALA A 258 2.75 -7.15 -5.79
C ALA A 258 2.10 -6.59 -4.50
N ALA A 259 1.10 -5.70 -4.62
CA ALA A 259 0.34 -5.21 -3.47
C ALA A 259 -0.36 -6.37 -2.74
N LEU A 260 -1.08 -7.24 -3.47
CA LEU A 260 -1.67 -8.44 -2.88
C LEU A 260 -0.61 -9.45 -2.40
N TYR A 261 0.54 -9.57 -3.05
CA TYR A 261 1.61 -10.47 -2.62
C TYR A 261 2.22 -10.06 -1.26
N SER A 262 2.15 -8.76 -0.93
CA SER A 262 2.84 -8.15 0.22
C SER A 262 1.94 -7.82 1.42
N ILE A 263 0.62 -7.97 1.30
CA ILE A 263 -0.31 -7.72 2.40
C ILE A 263 -0.84 -9.03 3.03
N PRO A 264 -0.66 -9.27 4.33
CA PRO A 264 -1.11 -10.50 4.99
C PRO A 264 -2.63 -10.69 5.05
N SER A 265 -3.38 -9.59 5.07
CA SER A 265 -4.83 -9.62 5.23
C SER A 265 -5.51 -8.43 4.55
N LEU A 266 -6.76 -8.64 4.12
CA LEU A 266 -7.61 -7.66 3.46
C LEU A 266 -8.77 -7.22 4.37
#